data_AF-A0A3N5Y374-F1
#
_entry.id   AF-A0A3N5Y374-F1
#
_cell.length_a   1.000
_cell.length_b   1.000
_cell.length_c   1.000
_cell.angle_alpha   90.00
_cell.angle_beta   90.00
_cell.angle_gamma   90.00
#
_symmetry.space_group_name_H-M   'P 1'
#
loop_
_entity.id
_entity.type
_entity.pdbx_description
1 polymer ?
#
loop_
_entity_poly.entity_id
_entity_poly.type
_entity_poly.pdbx_seq_one_letter_code
_entity_poly.pdbx_strand_id
1 'polypeptide(L)' 'MKLIVKRMYCPTCLKLIRGREEKAGTEIQVICTQCGTILYSWNGIRWKRTPKETNKPTEVKISAPVSPRKATADSKAK' A
#
# COMPACT_ATOMS: atom_id res chain seq x y z
N MET A 1 -2.44 3.31 17.97
CA MET A 1 -3.79 2.71 17.82
C MET A 1 -3.74 1.77 16.62
N LYS A 2 -4.00 0.46 16.77
CA LYS A 2 -4.01 -0.50 15.63
C LYS A 2 -5.44 -0.64 15.10
N LEU A 3 -5.74 -0.02 13.96
CA LEU A 3 -7.12 0.02 13.42
C LEU A 3 -7.57 -1.35 12.88
N ILE A 4 -6.63 -2.18 12.41
CA ILE A 4 -6.88 -3.53 11.87
C ILE A 4 -7.51 -4.51 12.88
N VAL A 5 -7.34 -4.27 14.18
CA VAL A 5 -7.86 -5.15 15.23
C VAL A 5 -9.36 -4.93 15.44
N LYS A 6 -9.83 -3.70 15.19
CA LYS A 6 -11.23 -3.31 15.41
C LYS A 6 -12.03 -3.49 14.14
N ARG A 7 -13.30 -3.93 14.28
CA ARG A 7 -14.22 -3.95 13.14
C ARG A 7 -14.58 -2.52 12.75
N MET A 8 -14.57 -2.24 11.46
CA MET A 8 -14.85 -0.93 10.87
C MET A 8 -16.00 -1.07 9.88
N TYR A 9 -16.87 -0.08 9.82
CA TYR A 9 -17.94 -0.08 8.83
C TYR A 9 -17.40 0.31 7.45
N CYS A 10 -17.57 -0.57 6.47
CA CYS A 10 -17.27 -0.27 5.07
C CYS A 10 -18.51 0.32 4.39
N PRO A 11 -18.45 1.55 3.85
CA PRO A 11 -19.59 2.18 3.17
C PRO A 11 -19.89 1.57 1.78
N THR A 12 -18.96 0.79 1.23
CA THR A 12 -19.16 0.09 -0.05
C THR A 12 -19.81 -1.27 0.16
N CYS A 13 -19.31 -2.07 1.12
CA CYS A 13 -19.85 -3.40 1.42
C CYS A 13 -21.07 -3.36 2.35
N LEU A 14 -21.37 -2.21 2.96
CA LEU A 14 -22.43 -2.01 3.96
C LEU A 14 -22.34 -3.00 5.14
N LYS A 15 -21.10 -3.33 5.54
CA LYS A 15 -20.80 -4.36 6.56
C LYS A 15 -19.68 -3.91 7.49
N LEU A 16 -19.70 -4.44 8.71
CA LEU A 16 -18.59 -4.37 9.65
C LEU A 16 -17.50 -5.39 9.26
N ILE A 17 -16.34 -4.89 8.86
CA ILE A 17 -15.22 -5.70 8.36
C ILE A 17 -13.95 -5.43 9.16
N ARG A 18 -12.95 -6.31 9.06
CA ARG A 18 -11.58 -6.01 9.51
C ARG A 18 -10.82 -5.32 8.38
N GLY A 19 -10.18 -4.19 8.66
CA GLY A 19 -9.34 -3.52 7.69
C GLY A 19 -7.98 -4.21 7.54
N ARG A 20 -7.33 -4.03 6.39
CA ARG A 20 -5.92 -4.35 6.16
C ARG A 20 -5.12 -3.06 6.14
N GLU A 21 -4.00 -3.02 6.86
CA GLU A 21 -3.04 -1.92 6.74
C GLU A 21 -2.13 -2.14 5.53
N GLU A 22 -2.01 -1.11 4.71
CA GLU A 22 -1.15 -1.07 3.53
C GLU A 22 -0.31 0.22 3.57
N LYS A 23 0.98 0.09 3.29
CA LYS A 23 1.88 1.25 3.18
C LYS A 23 1.88 1.72 1.73
N ALA A 24 1.32 2.91 1.50
CA ALA A 24 1.32 3.57 0.20
C ALA A 24 2.35 4.71 0.25
N GLY A 25 3.62 4.37 -0.02
CA GLY A 25 4.74 5.32 0.08
C GLY A 25 4.96 5.78 1.52
N THR A 26 4.72 7.07 1.78
CA THR A 26 4.86 7.69 3.11
C THR A 26 3.58 7.61 3.96
N GLU A 27 2.45 7.24 3.36
CA GLU A 27 1.18 7.13 4.07
C GLU A 27 0.85 5.68 4.43
N ILE A 28 0.15 5.48 5.56
CA ILE A 28 -0.42 4.17 5.91
C ILE A 28 -1.92 4.25 5.64
N GLN A 29 -2.43 3.33 4.85
CA GLN A 29 -3.84 3.25 4.52
C GLN A 29 -4.46 2.01 5.15
N VAL A 30 -5.69 2.13 5.64
CA VAL A 30 -6.50 0.98 6.05
C VAL A 30 -7.53 0.72 4.97
N ILE A 31 -7.45 -0.44 4.38
CA ILE A 31 -8.23 -0.84 3.21
C ILE A 31 -9.25 -1.89 3.61
N CYS A 32 -10.43 -1.86 2.99
CA CYS A 32 -11.43 -2.91 3.13
C CYS A 32 -10.92 -4.22 2.52
N THR A 33 -10.87 -5.31 3.30
CA THR A 33 -10.43 -6.62 2.80
C THR A 33 -11.39 -7.27 1.80
N GLN A 34 -12.61 -6.74 1.66
CA GLN A 34 -13.64 -7.28 0.78
C GLN A 34 -13.67 -6.57 -0.57
N CYS A 35 -13.62 -5.24 -0.59
CA CYS A 35 -13.78 -4.44 -1.81
C CYS A 35 -12.56 -3.60 -2.17
N GLY A 36 -11.48 -3.63 -1.39
CA GLY A 36 -10.27 -2.85 -1.69
C GLY A 36 -10.41 -1.34 -1.51
N THR A 37 -11.55 -0.85 -0.99
CA THR A 37 -11.75 0.60 -0.76
C THR A 37 -10.93 1.08 0.44
N ILE A 38 -10.25 2.21 0.29
CA ILE A 38 -9.54 2.89 1.38
C ILE A 38 -10.58 3.44 2.37
N LEU A 39 -10.46 3.08 3.64
CA LEU A 39 -11.36 3.48 4.71
C LEU A 39 -10.74 4.58 5.59
N TYR A 40 -9.44 4.46 5.86
CA TYR A 40 -8.67 5.45 6.60
C TYR A 40 -7.29 5.64 5.98
N SER A 41 -6.73 6.84 6.10
CA SER A 41 -5.32 7.12 5.80
C SER A 41 -4.64 7.80 6.98
N TRP A 42 -3.36 7.51 7.16
CA TRP A 42 -2.47 8.08 8.15
C TRP A 42 -1.41 8.90 7.43
N ASN A 43 -1.42 10.20 7.69
CA ASN A 43 -0.49 11.16 7.10
C ASN A 43 0.72 11.46 7.99
N GLY A 44 1.03 10.59 8.96
CA GLY A 44 2.09 10.83 9.94
C GLY A 44 1.64 11.54 11.23
N ILE A 45 0.50 12.25 11.19
CA ILE A 45 0.01 13.06 12.31
C ILE A 45 -1.31 12.53 12.85
N ARG A 46 -2.27 12.24 11.97
CA ARG A 46 -3.62 11.80 12.36
C ARG A 46 -4.21 10.82 11.37
N TRP A 47 -5.13 9.99 11.85
CA TRP A 47 -5.98 9.17 11.01
C TRP A 47 -7.10 10.04 10.42
N LYS A 48 -7.19 10.08 9.09
CA LYS A 48 -8.28 10.71 8.35
C LYS A 48 -9.19 9.60 7.82
N ARG A 49 -10.50 9.74 8.01
CA ARG A 49 -11.48 8.88 7.36
C ARG A 49 -11.58 9.31 5.91
N THR A 50 -11.42 8.36 4.98
CA THR A 50 -11.53 8.65 3.54
C THR A 50 -12.94 8.31 3.10
N PRO A 51 -13.82 9.31 2.84
CA PRO A 51 -15.08 9.06 2.16
C PRO A 51 -14.81 8.64 0.71
N LYS A 52 -15.81 8.09 0.03
CA LYS A 52 -15.72 7.55 -1.33
C LYS A 52 -14.95 8.49 -2.27
N GLU A 53 -13.67 8.23 -2.46
CA GLU A 53 -12.96 8.63 -3.66
C GLU A 53 -12.53 7.34 -4.34
N THR A 54 -13.21 7.06 -5.44
CA THR A 54 -12.84 6.14 -6.51
C THR A 54 -11.46 6.49 -7.03
N ASN A 55 -10.42 6.23 -6.25
CA ASN A 55 -9.07 6.18 -6.77
C ASN A 55 -8.94 4.83 -7.46
N LYS A 56 -9.02 4.88 -8.81
CA LYS A 56 -8.35 3.89 -9.66
C LYS A 56 -6.96 3.67 -9.07
N PRO A 57 -6.45 2.43 -9.04
CA PRO A 57 -5.07 2.22 -8.67
C PRO A 57 -4.23 3.06 -9.62
N THR A 58 -3.64 4.15 -9.10
CA THR A 58 -2.52 4.78 -9.78
C THR A 58 -1.46 3.70 -9.77
N GLU A 59 -1.39 2.99 -10.89
CA GLU A 59 -0.29 2.12 -11.26
C GLU A 59 0.97 2.95 -11.08
N VAL A 60 1.56 2.85 -9.88
CA VAL A 60 2.96 3.16 -9.71
C VAL A 60 3.64 2.12 -10.58
N LYS A 61 3.97 2.51 -11.81
CA LYS A 61 4.98 1.87 -12.63
C LYS A 61 6.23 1.82 -11.77
N ILE A 62 6.36 0.74 -11.01
CA ILE A 62 7.64 0.30 -10.47
C ILE A 62 8.42 -0.07 -11.73
N SER A 63 9.17 0.89 -12.27
CA SER A 63 10.27 0.60 -13.16
C SER A 63 11.13 -0.42 -12.43
N ALA A 64 11.19 -1.61 -13.04
CA ALA A 64 11.74 -2.82 -12.47
C ALA A 64 13.11 -2.58 -11.79
N PRO A 65 13.32 -3.09 -10.56
CA PRO A 65 14.65 -3.22 -10.03
C PRO A 65 15.31 -4.50 -10.57
N VAL A 66 16.47 -4.29 -11.20
CA VAL A 66 17.66 -5.16 -11.19
C VAL A 66 17.65 -6.39 -12.11
N SER A 67 18.53 -6.33 -13.12
CA SER A 67 19.21 -7.50 -13.67
C SER A 67 20.73 -7.40 -13.44
N PRO A 68 21.45 -8.53 -13.40
CA PRO A 68 22.49 -8.80 -12.41
C PRO A 68 23.88 -8.25 -12.75
N ARG A 69 24.65 -8.02 -11.68
CA ARG A 69 26.10 -7.82 -11.68
C ARG A 69 26.79 -8.84 -12.60
N LYS A 70 27.66 -8.36 -13.49
CA LYS A 70 28.80 -9.15 -13.95
C LYS A 70 30.07 -8.43 -13.49
N ALA A 71 30.72 -8.99 -12.49
CA ALA A 71 32.02 -8.55 -12.01
C ALA A 71 33.05 -9.66 -12.31
N THR A 72 34.27 -9.22 -12.60
CA THR A 72 35.57 -9.94 -12.61
C THR A 72 35.83 -10.86 -13.82
N ALA A 73 37.04 -10.99 -14.40
CA ALA A 73 38.42 -10.48 -14.17
C ALA A 73 39.18 -10.58 -15.52
N ASP A 74 40.02 -9.61 -15.91
CA ASP A 74 41.51 -9.60 -15.79
C ASP A 74 42.26 -10.87 -16.25
N SER A 75 43.06 -10.77 -17.33
CA SER A 75 44.37 -11.40 -17.57
C SER A 75 44.75 -11.27 -19.06
N LYS A 76 45.66 -10.37 -19.47
CA LYS A 76 47.14 -10.44 -19.42
C LYS A 76 47.76 -11.06 -20.69
N ALA A 77 48.45 -10.19 -21.42
CA ALA A 77 49.63 -10.35 -22.28
C ALA A 77 50.02 -11.75 -22.83
N LYS A 78 50.22 -11.81 -24.15
CA LYS A 78 51.54 -12.12 -24.73
C LYS A 78 51.64 -11.59 -26.16
#